data_AF-A0A356QRC2-F1
#
_entry.id   AF-A0A356QRC2-F1
#
_cell.length_a   1.000
_cell.length_b   1.000
_cell.length_c   1.000
_cell.angle_alpha   90.00
_cell.angle_beta   90.00
_cell.angle_gamma   90.00
#
_symmetry.space_group_name_H-M   'P 1'
#
loop_
_entity.id
_entity.type
_entity.pdbx_description
1 polymer ?
#
loop_
_entity_poly.entity_id
_entity_poly.type
_entity_poly.pdbx_seq_one_letter_code
_entity_poly.pdbx_strand_id
1 'polypeptide(L)'
;MMPQHLFVYGTLRPQLARGEAQVLIAALKIVGSATVQGKLYDFGAYPGVTNEKGLVFGDLLLLSSDKQLHLLDAYEECNGSSPLFTRSITTARISDGTSIAAWIYLFCGRAEPGVLIASGDYQQFMRSRFSN
;
A
#
# COMPACT_ATOMS: atom_id res chain seq x y z
N MET A 1 1.48 17.54 -12.70
CA MET A 1 0.77 16.36 -13.26
C MET A 1 0.48 15.43 -12.09
N MET A 2 -0.76 14.99 -11.91
CA MET A 2 -1.08 14.06 -10.82
C MET A 2 -0.56 12.65 -11.17
N PRO A 3 -0.04 11.89 -10.21
CA PRO A 3 0.35 10.50 -10.44
C PRO A 3 -0.84 9.68 -10.96
N GLN A 4 -0.60 8.87 -11.99
CA GLN A 4 -1.55 7.86 -12.48
C GLN A 4 -1.28 6.47 -11.88
N HIS A 5 -0.27 6.36 -11.02
CA HIS A 5 0.11 5.09 -10.40
C HIS A 5 -0.27 5.07 -8.94
N LEU A 6 -0.59 3.88 -8.43
CA LEU A 6 -0.85 3.60 -7.04
C LEU A 6 0.09 2.48 -6.60
N PHE A 7 0.86 2.73 -5.55
CA PHE A 7 1.69 1.75 -4.88
C PHE A 7 0.91 1.11 -3.73
N VAL A 8 0.77 -0.22 -3.78
CA VAL A 8 0.09 -1.03 -2.75
C VAL A 8 1.08 -2.00 -2.12
N TYR A 9 1.09 -2.08 -0.78
CA TYR A 9 2.05 -2.88 -0.01
C TYR A 9 1.40 -3.93 0.89
N GLY A 10 0.07 -3.92 1.01
CA GLY A 10 -0.67 -4.70 2.00
C GLY A 10 -1.82 -5.52 1.41
N THR A 11 -2.99 -5.39 2.04
CA THR A 11 -4.24 -6.07 1.67
C THR A 11 -4.70 -5.76 0.24
N LEU A 12 -4.37 -4.59 -0.29
CA LEU A 12 -4.65 -4.21 -1.68
C LEU A 12 -3.70 -4.85 -2.71
N ARG A 13 -2.70 -5.65 -2.29
CA ARG A 13 -1.83 -6.35 -3.24
C ARG A 13 -2.61 -7.43 -3.99
N PRO A 14 -2.41 -7.62 -5.30
CA PRO A 14 -3.15 -8.61 -6.10
C PRO A 14 -3.16 -10.03 -5.52
N GLN A 15 -2.07 -10.45 -4.88
CA GLN A 15 -1.96 -11.80 -4.30
C GLN A 15 -2.71 -11.92 -2.96
N LEU A 16 -2.89 -10.81 -2.24
CA LEU A 16 -3.46 -10.75 -0.89
C LEU A 16 -4.90 -10.23 -0.85
N ALA A 17 -5.33 -9.51 -1.88
CA ALA A 17 -6.67 -8.93 -1.96
C ALA A 17 -7.76 -10.01 -1.92
N ARG A 18 -8.78 -9.77 -1.11
CA ARG A 18 -9.94 -10.63 -0.91
C ARG A 18 -11.20 -9.77 -0.77
N GLY A 19 -12.36 -10.32 -1.09
CA GLY A 19 -13.65 -9.62 -0.95
C GLY A 19 -13.69 -8.32 -1.73
N GLU A 20 -14.05 -7.22 -1.07
CA GLU A 20 -14.17 -5.89 -1.68
C GLU A 20 -12.84 -5.38 -2.27
N ALA A 21 -11.71 -5.57 -1.57
CA ALA A 21 -10.41 -5.16 -2.07
C ALA A 21 -10.09 -5.78 -3.44
N GLN A 22 -10.45 -7.05 -3.64
CA GLN A 22 -10.25 -7.75 -4.91
C GLN A 22 -11.06 -7.12 -6.04
N VAL A 23 -12.31 -6.73 -5.78
CA VAL A 23 -13.17 -6.06 -6.77
C VAL A 23 -12.60 -4.69 -7.13
N LEU A 24 -12.13 -3.92 -6.14
CA LEU A 24 -11.52 -2.61 -6.35
C LEU A 24 -10.29 -2.73 -7.24
N ILE A 25 -9.36 -3.63 -6.95
CA ILE A 25 -8.12 -3.77 -7.72
C ILE A 25 -8.30 -4.47 -9.06
N ALA A 26 -9.36 -5.26 -9.26
CA ALA A 26 -9.62 -5.94 -10.53
C ALA A 26 -9.83 -4.96 -11.70
N ALA A 27 -10.26 -3.73 -11.40
CA ALA A 27 -10.40 -2.66 -12.38
C ALA A 27 -9.08 -1.92 -12.68
N LEU A 28 -8.01 -2.17 -11.91
CA LEU A 28 -6.70 -1.53 -12.08
C LEU A 28 -5.77 -2.43 -12.91
N LYS A 29 -4.91 -1.80 -13.71
CA LYS A 29 -3.88 -2.55 -14.45
C LYS A 29 -2.66 -2.74 -13.56
N ILE A 30 -2.24 -3.98 -13.38
CA ILE A 30 -1.00 -4.31 -12.67
C ILE A 30 0.19 -3.93 -13.55
N VAL A 31 1.07 -3.06 -13.07
CA VAL A 31 2.32 -2.67 -13.75
C VAL A 31 3.44 -3.65 -13.39
N GLY A 32 3.55 -3.99 -12.10
CA GLY A 32 4.53 -4.94 -11.60
C GLY A 32 5.01 -4.60 -10.19
N SER A 33 5.96 -5.37 -9.68
CA SER A 33 6.50 -5.16 -8.33
C SER A 33 7.39 -3.91 -8.27
N ALA A 34 7.31 -3.21 -7.15
CA ALA A 34 8.04 -1.97 -6.90
C ALA A 34 8.47 -1.87 -5.45
N THR A 35 9.34 -0.90 -5.17
CA THR A 35 9.80 -0.56 -3.83
C THR A 35 9.64 0.93 -3.57
N VAL A 36 9.36 1.29 -2.33
CA VAL A 36 9.30 2.69 -1.87
C VAL A 36 10.09 2.86 -0.59
N GLN A 37 10.47 4.10 -0.29
CA GLN A 37 11.04 4.43 1.00
C GLN A 37 9.94 4.46 2.07
N GLY A 38 10.17 3.77 3.18
CA GLY A 38 9.24 3.71 4.30
C GLY A 38 9.56 2.59 5.27
N LYS A 39 8.88 2.57 6.42
CA LYS A 39 8.85 1.39 7.31
C LYS A 39 7.45 0.80 7.30
N LEU A 40 7.39 -0.51 7.16
CA LEU A 40 6.17 -1.28 7.16
C LEU A 40 5.92 -1.87 8.56
N TYR A 41 4.73 -1.65 9.09
CA TYR A 41 4.27 -2.20 10.36
C TYR A 41 3.08 -3.11 10.13
N ASP A 42 2.95 -4.16 10.93
CA ASP A 42 1.75 -4.97 11.05
C ASP A 42 0.99 -4.57 12.32
N PHE A 43 -0.25 -4.13 12.17
CA PHE A 43 -1.17 -3.86 13.28
C PHE A 43 -2.09 -5.07 13.57
N GLY A 44 -1.84 -6.21 12.91
CA GLY A 44 -2.57 -7.46 13.09
C GLY A 44 -3.80 -7.56 12.19
N ALA A 45 -4.63 -6.52 12.11
CA ALA A 45 -5.76 -6.47 11.19
C ALA A 45 -5.37 -5.94 9.80
N TYR A 46 -4.42 -5.01 9.75
CA TYR A 46 -3.92 -4.38 8.54
C TYR A 46 -2.44 -3.99 8.68
N PRO A 47 -1.71 -3.91 7.55
CA PRO A 47 -0.41 -3.28 7.54
C PRO A 47 -0.52 -1.77 7.42
N GLY A 48 0.52 -1.05 7.85
CA GLY A 48 0.65 0.38 7.59
C GLY A 48 2.10 0.81 7.35
N VAL A 49 2.28 1.70 6.38
CA VAL A 49 3.59 2.27 6.04
C VAL A 49 3.71 3.68 6.60
N THR A 50 4.86 3.97 7.21
CA THR A 50 5.23 5.32 7.63
C THR A 50 6.34 5.89 6.73
N ASN A 51 6.46 7.22 6.67
CA ASN A 51 7.46 7.92 5.87
C ASN A 51 8.87 7.94 6.51
N GLU A 52 9.23 6.88 7.24
CA GLU A 52 10.54 6.74 7.87
C GLU A 52 11.58 6.15 6.91
N LYS A 53 12.87 6.23 7.27
CA LYS A 53 13.92 5.55 6.51
C LYS A 53 13.76 4.03 6.63
N GLY A 54 13.57 3.39 5.48
CA GLY A 54 13.46 1.95 5.30
C GLY A 54 13.12 1.64 3.84
N LEU A 55 12.87 0.37 3.55
CA LEU A 55 12.45 -0.09 2.22
C LEU A 55 11.19 -0.93 2.37
N VAL A 56 10.17 -0.64 1.56
CA VAL A 56 8.91 -1.40 1.54
C VAL A 56 8.71 -1.98 0.15
N PHE A 57 8.38 -3.26 0.10
CA PHE A 57 8.08 -4.01 -1.12
C PHE A 57 6.58 -4.06 -1.35
N GLY A 58 6.17 -3.83 -2.58
CA GLY A 58 4.77 -3.82 -2.97
C GLY A 58 4.61 -3.97 -4.48
N ASP A 59 3.41 -3.66 -4.94
CA ASP A 59 3.06 -3.69 -6.35
C ASP A 59 2.57 -2.32 -6.80
N LEU A 60 2.93 -1.96 -8.02
CA LEU A 60 2.53 -0.75 -8.69
C LEU A 60 1.34 -1.06 -9.60
N LEU A 61 0.25 -0.34 -9.40
CA LEU A 61 -0.96 -0.41 -10.18
C LEU A 61 -1.14 0.89 -10.96
N LEU A 62 -1.72 0.81 -12.15
CA LEU A 62 -2.07 1.96 -12.98
C LEU A 62 -3.57 2.25 -12.82
N LEU A 63 -3.85 3.50 -12.45
CA LEU A 63 -5.18 4.07 -12.37
C LEU A 63 -5.62 4.51 -13.76
N SER A 64 -6.83 4.12 -14.14
CA SER A 64 -7.47 4.53 -15.40
C SER A 64 -8.34 5.78 -15.22
N SER A 65 -8.74 6.12 -13.99
CA SER A 65 -9.49 7.33 -13.64
C SER A 65 -9.33 7.69 -12.16
N ASP A 66 -9.48 8.97 -11.84
CA ASP A 66 -9.64 9.52 -10.48
C ASP A 66 -10.75 8.84 -9.66
N LYS A 67 -11.81 8.35 -10.31
CA LYS A 67 -12.90 7.65 -9.63
C LYS A 67 -12.43 6.40 -8.89
N GLN A 68 -11.45 5.68 -9.45
CA GLN A 68 -10.89 4.49 -8.80
C GLN A 68 -10.17 4.86 -7.50
N LEU A 69 -9.50 6.01 -7.52
CA LEU A 69 -8.80 6.52 -6.36
C LEU A 69 -9.79 6.92 -5.25
N HIS A 70 -10.92 7.53 -5.59
CA HIS A 70 -11.98 7.86 -4.64
C HIS A 70 -12.61 6.63 -3.98
N LEU A 71 -12.80 5.54 -4.73
CA LEU A 71 -13.29 4.28 -4.17
C LEU A 71 -12.29 3.67 -3.18
N LEU A 72 -11.01 3.72 -3.50
CA LEU A 72 -9.94 3.26 -2.62
C LEU A 72 -9.82 4.13 -1.36
N ASP A 73 -9.97 5.46 -1.50
CA ASP A 73 -9.98 6.37 -0.34
C ASP A 73 -11.13 6.07 0.61
N ALA A 74 -12.30 5.71 0.07
CA ALA A 74 -13.46 5.31 0.88
C ALA A 74 -13.20 3.98 1.58
N TYR A 75 -12.58 3.02 0.89
CA TYR A 75 -12.22 1.71 1.44
C TYR A 75 -11.17 1.79 2.55
N GLU A 76 -10.13 2.60 2.37
CA GLU A 76 -9.05 2.83 3.36
C GLU A 76 -9.44 3.86 4.43
N GLU A 77 -10.72 4.26 4.49
CA GLU A 77 -11.30 5.21 5.45
C GLU A 77 -10.52 6.55 5.54
N CYS A 78 -9.95 7.00 4.43
CA CYS A 78 -9.14 8.23 4.36
C CYS A 78 -9.96 9.52 4.55
N ASN A 79 -11.28 9.46 4.40
CA ASN A 79 -12.17 10.62 4.36
C ASN A 79 -12.87 10.92 5.71
N GLY A 80 -12.57 10.18 6.77
CA GLY A 80 -13.18 10.37 8.09
C GLY A 80 -12.58 11.54 8.89
N SER A 81 -13.24 11.95 9.99
CA SER A 81 -12.74 12.99 10.91
C SER A 81 -11.46 12.61 11.66
N SER A 82 -11.05 11.34 11.62
CA SER A 82 -9.82 10.81 12.20
C SER A 82 -9.32 9.65 11.34
N PRO A 83 -8.73 9.93 10.17
CA PRO A 83 -8.39 8.89 9.22
C PRO A 83 -7.20 8.06 9.73
N LEU A 84 -7.29 6.74 9.58
CA LEU A 84 -6.19 5.83 9.90
C LEU A 84 -5.05 5.95 8.88
N PHE A 85 -5.41 6.21 7.63
CA PHE A 85 -4.49 6.36 6.51
C PHE A 85 -4.64 7.74 5.85
N THR A 86 -3.53 8.26 5.35
CA THR A 86 -3.49 9.46 4.53
C THR A 86 -2.85 9.15 3.19
N ARG A 87 -3.47 9.60 2.10
CA ARG A 87 -2.91 9.42 0.78
C ARG A 87 -1.81 10.46 0.53
N SER A 88 -0.63 9.99 0.16
CA SER A 88 0.52 10.84 -0.17
C SER A 88 1.17 10.41 -1.48
N ILE A 89 2.00 11.28 -2.05
CA ILE A 89 2.79 10.97 -3.25
C ILE A 89 4.15 10.45 -2.82
N THR A 90 4.54 9.30 -3.34
CA THR A 90 5.87 8.71 -3.15
C THR A 90 6.54 8.40 -4.48
N THR A 91 7.83 8.10 -4.42
CA THR A 91 8.60 7.62 -5.57
C THR A 91 8.74 6.12 -5.48
N ALA A 92 8.02 5.40 -6.34
CA ALA A 92 8.11 3.96 -6.46
C ALA A 92 9.21 3.58 -7.47
N ARG A 93 10.12 2.72 -7.05
CA ARG A 93 11.18 2.18 -7.89
C ARG A 93 10.81 0.77 -8.33
N ILE A 94 10.57 0.59 -9.62
CA ILE A 94 10.28 -0.73 -10.21
C ILE A 94 11.58 -1.50 -10.49
N SER A 95 11.45 -2.81 -10.75
CA SER A 95 12.57 -3.76 -10.87
C SER A 95 13.63 -3.39 -11.92
N ASP A 96 13.26 -2.63 -12.95
CA ASP A 96 14.18 -2.17 -14.00
C ASP A 96 15.03 -0.95 -13.56
N GLY A 97 14.82 -0.45 -12.34
CA GLY A 97 15.52 0.69 -11.76
C GLY A 97 14.83 2.04 -12.00
N THR A 98 13.75 2.09 -12.79
CA THR A 98 12.98 3.29 -13.09
C THR A 98 12.21 3.78 -11.86
N SER A 99 12.25 5.09 -11.64
CA SER A 99 11.49 5.77 -10.60
C SER A 99 10.21 6.38 -11.16
N ILE A 100 9.07 6.02 -10.57
CA ILE A 100 7.74 6.45 -10.98
C ILE A 100 7.05 7.12 -9.80
N ALA A 101 6.49 8.32 -10.01
CA ALA A 101 5.64 8.95 -9.01
C ALA A 101 4.33 8.16 -8.86
N ALA A 102 3.99 7.79 -7.63
CA ALA A 102 2.83 6.99 -7.31
C ALA A 102 2.14 7.47 -6.04
N TRP A 103 0.83 7.26 -5.96
CA TRP A 103 0.08 7.41 -4.73
C TRP A 103 0.42 6.26 -3.77
N ILE A 104 0.44 6.55 -2.48
CA ILE A 104 0.57 5.56 -1.40
C ILE A 104 -0.35 5.96 -0.26
N TYR A 105 -0.94 4.98 0.42
CA TYR A 105 -1.65 5.18 1.68
C TYR A 105 -0.66 5.05 2.83
N LEU A 106 -0.35 6.14 3.52
CA LEU A 106 0.53 6.16 4.68
C LEU A 106 -0.29 6.07 5.96
N PHE A 107 0.15 5.26 6.90
CA PHE A 107 -0.46 5.19 8.22
C PHE A 107 -0.18 6.49 8.99
N CYS A 108 -1.26 7.14 9.43
CA CYS A 108 -1.21 8.33 10.28
C CYS A 108 -1.95 8.14 11.62
N GLY A 109 -2.41 6.91 11.91
CA GLY A 109 -3.00 6.55 13.20
C GLY A 109 -2.01 6.78 14.35
N ARG A 110 -2.45 7.54 15.36
CA ARG A 110 -1.54 8.09 16.39
C ARG A 110 -1.16 7.11 17.51
N ALA A 111 -1.77 5.93 17.59
CA ALA A 111 -1.87 5.20 18.87
C ALA A 111 -1.94 3.66 18.79
N GLU A 112 -1.52 3.03 17.69
CA GLU A 112 -1.51 1.56 17.64
C GLU A 112 -0.11 0.96 17.81
N PRO A 113 0.08 -0.01 18.73
CA PRO A 113 1.32 -0.77 18.81
C PRO A 113 1.41 -1.72 17.60
N GLY A 114 2.16 -1.31 16.59
CA GLY A 114 2.45 -2.14 15.41
C GLY A 114 3.76 -2.93 15.55
N VAL A 115 3.79 -4.13 15.02
CA VAL A 115 5.03 -4.92 14.89
C VAL A 115 5.77 -4.45 13.64
N LEU A 116 7.01 -3.99 13.80
CA LEU A 116 7.84 -3.62 12.66
C LEU A 116 8.17 -4.84 11.81
N ILE A 117 7.82 -4.80 10.53
CA ILE A 117 8.21 -5.80 9.55
C ILE A 117 9.57 -5.40 8.98
N ALA A 118 10.65 -5.90 9.58
CA ALA A 118 12.02 -5.56 9.18
C ALA A 118 12.35 -5.90 7.71
N SER A 119 11.68 -6.90 7.12
CA SER A 119 11.86 -7.25 5.71
C SER A 119 11.20 -6.27 4.74
N GLY A 120 10.26 -5.43 5.20
CA GLY A 120 9.50 -4.53 4.35
C GLY A 120 8.52 -5.21 3.38
N ASP A 121 8.37 -6.54 3.43
CA ASP A 121 7.45 -7.30 2.57
C ASP A 121 6.34 -7.94 3.40
N TYR A 122 5.14 -7.35 3.32
CA TYR A 122 3.97 -7.85 4.03
C TYR A 122 3.58 -9.28 3.61
N GLN A 123 3.77 -9.63 2.33
CA GLN A 123 3.44 -10.97 1.84
C GLN A 123 4.37 -12.01 2.49
N GLN A 124 5.66 -11.70 2.60
CA GLN A 124 6.61 -12.57 3.28
C GLN A 124 6.27 -12.73 4.77
N PHE A 125 5.90 -11.62 5.43
CA PHE A 125 5.50 -11.63 6.83
C PHE A 125 4.26 -12.51 7.06
N MET A 126 3.21 -12.34 6.26
CA MET A 126 1.99 -13.15 6.34
C MET A 126 2.29 -14.65 6.16
N ARG A 127 3.10 -15.04 5.16
CA ARG A 127 3.48 -16.45 4.98
C ARG A 127 4.18 -17.05 6.20
N SER A 128 5.02 -16.24 6.86
CA SER A 128 5.74 -16.66 8.07
C SER A 128 4.79 -16.80 9.26
N ARG A 129 3.77 -15.93 9.35
CA ARG A 129 2.74 -15.95 10.41
C ARG A 129 1.79 -17.14 10.31
N PHE A 130 1.45 -17.59 9.10
CA PHE A 130 0.55 -18.73 8.86
C PHE A 130 1.26 -20.10 8.76
N SER A 131 2.59 -20.14 8.86
CA SER A 131 3.36 -21.40 8.83
C SER A 131 3.65 -21.99 10.23
N ASN A 132 2.97 -21.51 11.26
CA ASN A 132 3.11 -21.96 12.65
C ASN A 132 1.72 -22.20 13.27
#